data_AF-A0A7X9BM77-F1
#
_entry.id   AF-A0A7X9BM77-F1
#
_cell.length_a   1.000
_cell.length_b   1.000
_cell.length_c   1.000
_cell.angle_alpha   90.00
_cell.angle_beta   90.00
_cell.angle_gamma   90.00
#
_symmetry.space_group_name_H-M   'P 1'
#
loop_
_entity.id
_entity.type
_entity.pdbx_description
1 polymer ?
#
loop_
_entity_poly.entity_id
_entity_poly.type
_entity_poly.pdbx_seq_one_letter_code
_entity_poly.pdbx_strand_id
1 'polypeptide(L)'
;MDKQGIYTALGVAFSLMIALCGWILTNTLLDRQEAMLLVATGNIHVPSVLEATAGTGKEANSSSNPNVVKLKEETMAKILANWNTPGGNVRPHEPVEGQLNMEQALTAAKAGLLYFSTHGIISLELLEDEFTRTNASLWENRPAMKGNQPDRWVRISTELPPEYSYWAITFDNEEISIRLTLNAVTGAIWRADVFSYQAGTILTELDVVEMIEIYAAYLGLNGGDSLTFIVNETCAIKGFAGNIIGVTAVKSEKGAGDPKSYSGISLYLSESGPPARGEDIAVEIKD
;
A
#
# COMPACT_ATOMS: atom_id res chain seq x y z
N MET A 1 22.68 -20.34 56.84
CA MET A 1 21.90 -19.92 55.65
C MET A 1 21.86 -21.09 54.69
N ASP A 2 20.68 -21.61 54.42
CA ASP A 2 20.50 -22.75 53.51
C ASP A 2 20.86 -22.37 52.07
N LYS A 3 21.60 -23.25 51.40
CA LYS A 3 22.05 -23.06 50.02
C LYS A 3 20.88 -22.77 49.06
N GLN A 4 19.71 -23.36 49.33
CA GLN A 4 18.48 -23.11 48.57
C GLN A 4 17.96 -21.68 48.71
N GLY A 5 18.06 -21.07 49.89
CA GLY A 5 17.65 -19.66 50.09
C GLY A 5 18.50 -18.67 49.31
N ILE A 6 19.78 -18.98 49.10
CA ILE A 6 20.72 -18.15 48.33
C ILE A 6 20.37 -18.19 46.83
N TYR A 7 20.08 -19.36 46.27
CA TYR A 7 19.71 -19.48 44.86
C TYR A 7 18.37 -18.82 44.54
N THR A 8 17.38 -18.94 45.43
CA THR A 8 16.09 -18.26 45.25
C THR A 8 16.23 -16.74 45.32
N ALA A 9 17.01 -16.21 46.27
CA ALA A 9 17.26 -14.78 46.35
C ALA A 9 18.00 -14.26 45.11
N LEU A 10 18.95 -15.03 44.58
CA LEU A 10 19.70 -14.67 43.38
C LEU A 10 18.78 -14.66 42.13
N GLY A 11 17.89 -15.64 42.00
CA GLY A 11 16.91 -15.69 40.90
C GLY A 11 15.94 -14.51 40.92
N VAL A 12 15.43 -14.14 42.10
CA VAL A 12 14.56 -12.97 42.26
C VAL A 12 15.30 -11.67 41.92
N ALA A 13 16.56 -11.53 42.34
CA ALA A 13 17.37 -10.37 42.02
C ALA A 13 17.65 -10.25 40.51
N PHE A 14 17.93 -11.36 39.82
CA PHE A 14 18.11 -11.35 38.36
C PHE A 14 16.84 -10.97 37.60
N SER A 15 15.67 -11.47 38.03
CA SER A 15 14.38 -11.11 37.43
C SER A 15 14.09 -9.62 37.55
N LEU A 16 14.29 -9.05 38.75
CA LEU A 16 14.17 -7.61 38.99
C LEU A 16 15.14 -6.79 38.13
N MET A 17 16.38 -7.26 37.98
CA MET A 17 17.39 -6.55 37.19
C MET A 17 17.04 -6.54 35.70
N ILE A 18 16.51 -7.63 35.15
CA ILE A 18 16.05 -7.69 33.75
C ILE A 18 14.86 -6.74 33.54
N ALA A 19 13.87 -6.76 34.43
CA ALA A 19 12.70 -5.88 34.31
C ALA A 19 13.08 -4.39 34.38
N LEU A 20 13.98 -4.01 35.31
CA LEU A 20 14.45 -2.63 35.47
C LEU A 20 15.35 -2.21 34.30
N CYS A 21 16.24 -3.07 33.81
CA CYS A 21 17.07 -2.78 32.64
C CYS A 21 16.22 -2.58 31.38
N GLY A 22 15.18 -3.39 31.16
CA GLY A 22 14.27 -3.21 30.04
C GLY A 22 13.58 -1.84 30.08
N TRP A 23 13.01 -1.48 31.23
CA TRP A 23 12.31 -0.21 31.40
C TRP A 23 13.23 1.01 31.22
N ILE A 24 14.42 0.99 31.84
CA ILE A 24 15.37 2.11 31.76
C ILE A 24 15.95 2.25 30.35
N LEU A 25 16.28 1.14 29.69
CA LEU A 25 16.86 1.20 28.34
C LEU A 25 15.85 1.70 27.32
N THR A 26 14.59 1.26 27.40
CA THR A 26 13.54 1.73 26.51
C THR A 26 13.26 3.21 26.74
N ASN A 27 13.11 3.67 28.00
CA ASN A 27 12.84 5.08 28.28
C ASN A 27 14.02 5.99 27.88
N THR A 28 15.27 5.58 28.12
CA THR A 28 16.44 6.38 27.72
C THR A 28 16.63 6.47 26.21
N LEU A 29 16.17 5.46 25.44
CA LEU A 29 16.15 5.52 23.98
C LEU A 29 15.04 6.46 23.48
N LEU A 30 13.85 6.40 24.07
CA LEU A 30 12.76 7.32 23.76
C LEU A 30 13.15 8.77 24.07
N ASP A 31 13.72 9.06 25.25
CA ASP A 31 14.15 10.41 25.63
C ASP A 31 15.20 10.99 24.67
N ARG A 32 16.12 10.15 24.16
CA ARG A 32 17.11 10.58 23.17
C ARG A 32 16.51 10.84 21.80
N GLN A 33 15.52 10.05 21.40
CA GLN A 33 14.79 10.26 20.14
C GLN A 33 13.94 11.54 20.23
N GLU A 34 13.29 11.80 21.36
CA GLU A 34 12.54 13.04 21.61
C GLU A 34 13.46 14.27 21.61
N ALA A 35 14.61 14.19 22.29
CA ALA A 35 15.58 15.28 22.29
C ALA A 35 16.17 15.55 20.88
N MET A 36 16.40 14.52 20.07
CA MET A 36 16.79 14.69 18.67
C MET A 36 15.68 15.34 17.83
N LEU A 37 14.42 14.93 18.01
CA LEU A 37 13.28 15.49 17.30
C LEU A 37 13.06 16.97 17.65
N LEU A 38 13.21 17.35 18.92
CA LEU A 38 13.11 18.74 19.39
C LEU A 38 14.25 19.62 18.88
N VAL A 39 15.48 19.10 18.79
CA VAL A 39 16.61 19.81 18.17
C VAL A 39 16.43 19.94 16.65
N ALA A 40 15.86 18.93 16.00
CA ALA A 40 15.58 18.95 14.56
C ALA A 40 14.42 19.89 14.19
N THR A 41 13.38 20.00 15.04
CA THR A 41 12.26 20.94 14.84
C THR A 41 12.58 22.36 15.29
N GLY A 42 13.52 22.55 16.22
CA GLY A 42 13.99 23.87 16.67
C GLY A 42 14.74 24.69 15.62
N ASN A 43 15.04 24.13 14.44
CA ASN A 43 15.83 24.78 13.39
C ASN A 43 15.11 24.92 12.04
N ILE A 44 13.79 24.72 11.99
CA ILE A 44 13.02 25.01 10.78
C ILE A 44 12.75 26.51 10.73
N HIS A 45 13.71 27.22 10.13
CA HIS A 45 13.50 28.54 9.56
C HIS A 45 12.40 28.43 8.52
N VAL A 46 11.18 28.85 8.87
CA VAL A 46 10.08 29.03 7.92
C VAL A 46 10.45 30.24 7.04
N PRO A 47 10.73 30.07 5.73
CA PRO A 47 10.90 31.24 4.88
C PRO A 47 9.51 31.83 4.62
N SER A 48 9.23 32.90 5.36
CA SER A 48 8.14 33.82 5.10
C SER A 48 8.53 34.78 3.96
N VAL A 49 7.55 35.07 3.11
CA VAL A 49 7.48 36.15 2.13
C VAL A 49 8.18 35.93 0.79
N LEU A 50 7.35 35.64 -0.22
CA LEU A 50 7.55 36.19 -1.56
C LEU A 50 6.21 36.76 -2.05
N GLU A 51 5.95 38.00 -1.65
CA GLU A 51 5.02 38.90 -2.34
C GLU A 51 5.69 40.24 -2.55
N ALA A 52 6.02 40.54 -3.82
CA ALA A 52 6.13 41.91 -4.31
C ALA A 52 5.97 41.89 -5.84
N THR A 53 4.73 41.80 -6.32
CA THR A 53 4.36 42.45 -7.58
C THR A 53 2.93 42.94 -7.47
N ALA A 54 2.79 44.25 -7.24
CA ALA A 54 1.52 44.95 -7.23
C ALA A 54 0.93 45.01 -8.66
N GLY A 55 -0.37 44.76 -8.80
CA GLY A 55 -1.08 44.92 -10.07
C GLY A 55 -2.49 44.33 -10.12
N THR A 56 -3.41 44.91 -9.33
CA THR A 56 -4.86 45.08 -9.57
C THR A 56 -5.63 44.06 -10.43
N GLY A 57 -6.59 43.34 -9.81
CA GLY A 57 -7.93 43.18 -10.40
C GLY A 57 -8.60 41.79 -10.33
N LYS A 58 -9.61 41.70 -9.46
CA LYS A 58 -10.82 40.84 -9.49
C LYS A 58 -10.72 39.33 -9.23
N GLU A 59 -11.34 38.97 -8.10
CA GLU A 59 -12.15 37.79 -7.77
C GLU A 59 -12.15 36.60 -8.74
N ALA A 60 -11.62 35.46 -8.26
CA ALA A 60 -12.25 34.16 -8.46
C ALA A 60 -11.79 33.18 -7.36
N ASN A 61 -12.78 32.64 -6.68
CA ASN A 61 -12.68 31.64 -5.63
C ASN A 61 -12.20 30.31 -6.22
N SER A 62 -10.98 29.88 -5.90
CA SER A 62 -10.54 28.49 -6.14
C SER A 62 -9.74 28.01 -4.95
N SER A 63 -10.42 27.25 -4.09
CA SER A 63 -9.80 26.26 -3.22
C SER A 63 -8.98 25.30 -4.07
N SER A 64 -7.67 25.49 -4.09
CA SER A 64 -6.74 24.56 -4.72
C SER A 64 -6.31 23.52 -3.69
N ASN A 65 -6.87 22.32 -3.83
CA ASN A 65 -6.34 21.10 -3.22
C ASN A 65 -4.84 20.95 -3.52
N PRO A 66 -4.04 20.33 -2.62
CA PRO A 66 -2.65 20.03 -2.89
C PRO A 66 -2.54 19.19 -4.17
N ASN A 67 -1.67 19.61 -5.08
CA ASN A 67 -1.39 18.99 -6.38
C ASN A 67 -1.19 17.46 -6.23
N VAL A 68 -2.24 16.67 -6.49
CA VAL A 68 -2.13 15.22 -6.56
C VAL A 68 -1.38 14.92 -7.85
N VAL A 69 -0.11 14.50 -7.72
CA VAL A 69 0.72 14.11 -8.86
C VAL A 69 0.04 12.90 -9.53
N LYS A 70 -0.59 13.13 -10.68
CA LYS A 70 -1.24 12.06 -11.45
C LYS A 70 -0.23 11.45 -12.41
N LEU A 71 0.01 10.15 -12.29
CA LEU A 71 0.87 9.41 -13.22
C LEU A 71 0.11 9.12 -14.52
N LYS A 72 0.83 9.16 -15.65
CA LYS A 72 0.30 8.72 -16.94
C LYS A 72 0.16 7.20 -16.97
N GLU A 73 -0.80 6.68 -17.70
CA GLU A 73 -1.08 5.25 -17.81
C GLU A 73 0.14 4.47 -18.31
N GLU A 74 0.87 4.97 -19.31
CA GLU A 74 2.11 4.33 -19.79
C GLU A 74 3.19 4.21 -18.70
N THR A 75 3.27 5.19 -17.80
CA THR A 75 4.22 5.16 -16.68
C THR A 75 3.76 4.15 -15.64
N MET A 76 2.46 4.13 -15.33
CA MET A 76 1.87 3.14 -14.42
C MET A 76 2.12 1.71 -14.91
N ALA A 77 1.93 1.44 -16.21
CA ALA A 77 2.20 0.13 -16.80
C ALA A 77 3.67 -0.31 -16.60
N LYS A 78 4.64 0.59 -16.84
CA LYS A 78 6.07 0.30 -16.62
C LYS A 78 6.41 0.00 -15.16
N ILE A 79 5.80 0.74 -14.23
CA ILE A 79 5.99 0.52 -12.79
C ILE A 79 5.40 -0.85 -12.39
N LEU A 80 4.20 -1.17 -12.86
CA LEU A 80 3.54 -2.46 -12.59
C LEU A 80 4.35 -3.63 -13.17
N ALA A 81 4.91 -3.47 -14.37
CA ALA A 81 5.81 -4.45 -14.97
C ALA A 81 7.03 -4.72 -14.10
N ASN A 82 7.62 -3.67 -13.54
CA ASN A 82 8.72 -3.78 -12.60
C ASN A 82 8.28 -4.48 -11.31
N TRP A 83 7.17 -4.09 -10.68
CA TRP A 83 6.70 -4.70 -9.44
C TRP A 83 6.41 -6.19 -9.60
N ASN A 84 5.87 -6.59 -10.75
CA ASN A 84 5.51 -7.98 -11.03
C ASN A 84 6.62 -8.80 -11.70
N THR A 85 7.82 -8.24 -11.87
CA THR A 85 8.94 -8.95 -12.52
C THR A 85 9.32 -10.22 -11.74
N PRO A 86 9.17 -11.42 -12.32
CA PRO A 86 9.55 -12.67 -11.66
C PRO A 86 11.05 -12.71 -11.36
N GLY A 87 11.41 -13.07 -10.12
CA GLY A 87 12.82 -13.12 -9.70
C GLY A 87 13.47 -11.74 -9.50
N GLY A 88 12.67 -10.67 -9.43
CA GLY A 88 13.13 -9.35 -9.03
C GLY A 88 13.74 -9.34 -7.63
N ASN A 89 14.70 -8.45 -7.40
CA ASN A 89 15.35 -8.29 -6.11
C ASN A 89 14.62 -7.19 -5.32
N VAL A 90 13.60 -7.61 -4.58
CA VAL A 90 12.81 -6.76 -3.70
C VAL A 90 13.60 -6.48 -2.42
N ARG A 91 13.80 -5.20 -2.09
CA ARG A 91 14.52 -4.81 -0.87
C ARG A 91 13.87 -3.62 -0.16
N PRO A 92 13.94 -3.58 1.17
CA PRO A 92 13.44 -2.43 1.93
C PRO A 92 14.44 -1.26 1.82
N HIS A 93 13.93 -0.04 1.89
CA HIS A 93 14.73 1.18 1.93
C HIS A 93 14.02 2.32 2.66
N GLU A 94 14.76 3.36 3.01
CA GLU A 94 14.20 4.60 3.57
C GLU A 94 13.68 5.53 2.46
N PRO A 95 12.69 6.39 2.74
CA PRO A 95 12.17 7.35 1.76
C PRO A 95 13.26 8.27 1.21
N VAL A 96 13.27 8.47 -0.10
CA VAL A 96 14.13 9.46 -0.78
C VAL A 96 13.32 10.70 -1.18
N GLU A 97 14.00 11.74 -1.66
CA GLU A 97 13.35 12.98 -2.11
C GLU A 97 12.25 12.68 -3.15
N GLY A 98 11.07 13.25 -2.93
CA GLY A 98 9.87 13.03 -3.76
C GLY A 98 8.99 11.85 -3.34
N GLN A 99 9.44 10.99 -2.42
CA GLN A 99 8.60 9.92 -1.84
C GLN A 99 7.88 10.38 -0.58
N LEU A 100 6.71 9.79 -0.34
CA LEU A 100 5.99 9.93 0.91
C LEU A 100 6.82 9.32 2.05
N ASN A 101 6.91 10.04 3.16
CA ASN A 101 7.36 9.45 4.41
C ASN A 101 6.28 8.51 5.00
N MET A 102 6.62 7.78 6.07
CA MET A 102 5.72 6.80 6.68
C MET A 102 4.38 7.40 7.13
N GLU A 103 4.38 8.58 7.77
CA GLU A 103 3.15 9.23 8.25
C GLU A 103 2.26 9.68 7.10
N GLN A 104 2.86 10.22 6.03
CA GLN A 104 2.16 10.60 4.81
C GLN A 104 1.57 9.38 4.10
N ALA A 105 2.29 8.25 4.06
CA ALA A 105 1.81 7.01 3.47
C ALA A 105 0.64 6.42 4.27
N LEU A 106 0.72 6.42 5.61
CA LEU A 106 -0.40 6.02 6.47
C LEU A 106 -1.61 6.93 6.34
N THR A 107 -1.40 8.24 6.20
CA THR A 107 -2.47 9.21 5.96
C THR A 107 -3.14 8.96 4.60
N ALA A 108 -2.35 8.75 3.54
CA ALA A 108 -2.86 8.41 2.21
C ALA A 108 -3.64 7.09 2.21
N ALA A 109 -3.15 6.08 2.93
CA ALA A 109 -3.82 4.80 3.08
C ALA A 109 -5.20 4.95 3.74
N LYS A 110 -5.29 5.67 4.87
CA LYS A 110 -6.56 5.94 5.55
C LYS A 110 -7.52 6.76 4.68
N ALA A 111 -7.02 7.75 3.95
CA ALA A 111 -7.83 8.54 3.02
C ALA A 111 -8.39 7.70 1.86
N GLY A 112 -7.59 6.79 1.30
CA GLY A 112 -8.05 5.86 0.27
C GLY A 112 -9.07 4.84 0.79
N LEU A 113 -8.87 4.30 1.99
CA LEU A 113 -9.86 3.43 2.65
C LEU A 113 -11.18 4.16 2.92
N LEU A 114 -11.12 5.42 3.37
CA LEU A 114 -12.31 6.25 3.55
C LEU A 114 -13.02 6.50 2.22
N TYR A 115 -12.28 6.73 1.13
CA TYR A 115 -12.86 6.82 -0.21
C TYR A 115 -13.61 5.54 -0.58
N PHE A 116 -13.00 4.37 -0.40
CA PHE A 116 -13.66 3.08 -0.67
C PHE A 116 -14.90 2.88 0.20
N SER A 117 -14.85 3.33 1.46
CA SER A 117 -15.99 3.22 2.36
C SER A 117 -17.16 4.12 2.01
N THR A 118 -16.89 5.40 1.72
CA THR A 118 -17.91 6.36 1.28
C THR A 118 -18.62 5.95 -0.02
N HIS A 119 -17.98 5.11 -0.83
CA HIS A 119 -18.55 4.57 -2.07
C HIS A 119 -19.08 3.14 -1.92
N GLY A 120 -19.10 2.56 -0.71
CA GLY A 120 -19.74 1.27 -0.43
C GLY A 120 -18.90 0.02 -0.70
N ILE A 121 -17.61 0.15 -1.05
CA ILE A 121 -16.71 -1.00 -1.24
C ILE A 121 -16.37 -1.67 0.10
N ILE A 122 -16.29 -0.89 1.18
CA ILE A 122 -15.98 -1.38 2.53
C ILE A 122 -16.92 -0.71 3.53
N SER A 123 -17.63 -1.49 4.33
CA SER A 123 -18.48 -0.95 5.40
C SER A 123 -17.68 -0.05 6.35
N LEU A 124 -18.20 1.15 6.63
CA LEU A 124 -17.53 2.14 7.49
C LEU A 124 -17.31 1.61 8.91
N GLU A 125 -18.27 0.84 9.42
CA GLU A 125 -18.22 0.22 10.76
C GLU A 125 -16.92 -0.58 10.96
N LEU A 126 -16.46 -1.29 9.92
CA LEU A 126 -15.24 -2.10 9.96
C LEU A 126 -13.94 -1.26 9.98
N LEU A 127 -14.03 0.03 9.65
CA LEU A 127 -12.91 0.97 9.65
C LEU A 127 -12.91 1.89 10.87
N GLU A 128 -14.03 1.98 11.61
CA GLU A 128 -14.13 2.75 12.85
C GLU A 128 -13.46 2.05 14.03
N ASP A 129 -13.37 0.71 13.97
CA ASP A 129 -12.65 -0.07 14.96
C ASP A 129 -11.16 0.24 15.00
N GLU A 130 -10.61 0.33 16.21
CA GLU A 130 -9.19 0.59 16.39
C GLU A 130 -8.34 -0.60 15.91
N PHE A 131 -7.43 -0.35 14.96
CA PHE A 131 -6.49 -1.36 14.51
C PHE A 131 -5.46 -1.68 15.59
N THR A 132 -5.43 -2.92 16.08
CA THR A 132 -4.48 -3.36 17.10
C THR A 132 -3.06 -3.46 16.56
N ARG A 133 -2.90 -3.65 15.24
CA ARG A 133 -1.61 -3.68 14.57
C ARG A 133 -1.64 -2.88 13.29
N THR A 134 -0.68 -1.95 13.18
CA THR A 134 -0.37 -1.23 11.95
C THR A 134 1.09 -1.47 11.59
N ASN A 135 1.36 -1.85 10.35
CA ASN A 135 2.72 -1.94 9.80
C ASN A 135 2.80 -1.13 8.52
N ALA A 136 3.90 -0.40 8.31
CA ALA A 136 4.20 0.24 7.05
C ALA A 136 5.69 0.02 6.73
N SER A 137 5.96 -0.44 5.52
CA SER A 137 7.32 -0.66 5.03
C SER A 137 7.44 -0.24 3.58
N LEU A 138 8.55 0.43 3.25
CA LEU A 138 8.83 0.93 1.91
C LEU A 138 9.78 -0.02 1.18
N TRP A 139 9.42 -0.37 -0.05
CA TRP A 139 10.08 -1.37 -0.85
C TRP A 139 10.38 -0.85 -2.25
N GLU A 140 11.47 -1.37 -2.83
CA GLU A 140 11.78 -1.21 -4.25
C GLU A 140 12.08 -2.59 -4.87
N ASN A 141 11.68 -2.78 -6.14
CA ASN A 141 12.01 -3.99 -6.89
C ASN A 141 13.11 -3.70 -7.91
N ARG A 142 14.35 -4.13 -7.63
CA ARG A 142 15.44 -3.98 -8.58
C ARG A 142 15.39 -5.12 -9.61
N PRO A 143 15.51 -4.82 -10.92
CA PRO A 143 15.63 -5.86 -11.92
C PRO A 143 16.82 -6.76 -11.60
N ALA A 144 16.65 -8.07 -11.75
CA ALA A 144 17.72 -9.02 -11.54
C ALA A 144 18.92 -8.65 -12.42
N MET A 145 20.07 -8.38 -11.81
CA MET A 145 21.31 -8.25 -12.58
C MET A 145 21.53 -9.59 -13.28
N LYS A 146 21.33 -9.65 -14.60
CA LYS A 146 21.71 -10.81 -15.40
C LYS A 146 23.22 -10.98 -15.24
N GLY A 147 23.63 -11.93 -14.41
CA GLY A 147 25.02 -12.33 -14.28
C GLY A 147 25.45 -12.92 -15.61
N ASN A 148 26.08 -12.09 -16.45
CA ASN A 148 26.94 -12.42 -17.58
C ASN A 148 27.39 -11.10 -18.22
N GLN A 149 28.29 -10.37 -17.56
CA GLN A 149 29.10 -9.39 -18.25
C GLN A 149 30.53 -9.44 -17.70
N PRO A 150 31.49 -9.94 -18.48
CA PRO A 150 32.88 -9.93 -18.07
C PRO A 150 33.43 -8.51 -18.21
N ASP A 151 34.16 -8.08 -17.19
CA ASP A 151 35.26 -7.12 -17.29
C ASP A 151 34.94 -5.70 -17.81
N ARG A 152 34.14 -4.94 -17.05
CA ARG A 152 34.51 -3.56 -16.68
C ARG A 152 33.62 -3.04 -15.58
N TRP A 153 34.22 -2.52 -14.52
CA TRP A 153 33.55 -1.84 -13.43
C TRP A 153 32.86 -0.57 -13.92
N VAL A 154 31.65 -0.72 -14.45
CA VAL A 154 30.63 0.31 -14.38
C VAL A 154 29.50 -0.32 -13.57
N ARG A 155 29.56 -0.16 -12.25
CA ARG A 155 28.38 -0.25 -11.41
C ARG A 155 27.46 0.88 -11.87
N ILE A 156 26.70 0.67 -12.94
CA ILE A 156 25.53 1.51 -13.18
C ILE A 156 24.56 1.07 -12.08
N SER A 157 24.69 1.69 -10.91
CA SER A 157 23.60 1.79 -9.95
C SER A 157 22.48 2.45 -10.72
N THR A 158 21.66 1.65 -11.40
CA THR A 158 20.47 2.15 -12.05
C THR A 158 19.48 2.31 -10.91
N GLU A 159 19.65 3.38 -10.14
CA GLU A 159 18.66 3.80 -9.17
C GLU A 159 17.38 4.03 -9.96
N LEU A 160 16.36 3.24 -9.63
CA LEU A 160 15.08 3.40 -10.27
C LEU A 160 14.49 4.74 -9.83
N PRO A 161 13.70 5.39 -10.69
CA PRO A 161 12.99 6.59 -10.31
C PRO A 161 12.14 6.35 -9.04
N PRO A 162 11.97 7.35 -8.16
CA PRO A 162 11.28 7.16 -6.87
C PRO A 162 9.86 6.59 -6.97
N GLU A 163 9.17 6.81 -8.09
CA GLU A 163 7.84 6.29 -8.37
C GLU A 163 7.79 4.76 -8.57
N TYR A 164 8.93 4.09 -8.71
CA TYR A 164 9.02 2.63 -8.79
C TYR A 164 9.02 1.95 -7.41
N SER A 165 9.14 2.70 -6.33
CA SER A 165 8.97 2.16 -4.98
C SER A 165 7.50 2.10 -4.58
N TYR A 166 7.20 1.27 -3.58
CA TYR A 166 5.87 1.15 -3.01
C TYR A 166 5.88 0.99 -1.50
N TRP A 167 4.85 1.54 -0.87
CA TRP A 167 4.54 1.27 0.52
C TRP A 167 3.68 0.03 0.62
N ALA A 168 4.12 -0.95 1.40
CA ALA A 168 3.30 -2.07 1.86
C ALA A 168 2.79 -1.75 3.26
N ILE A 169 1.48 -1.57 3.39
CA ILE A 169 0.82 -1.18 4.65
C ILE A 169 -0.16 -2.28 5.05
N THR A 170 -0.14 -2.67 6.32
CA THR A 170 -1.15 -3.57 6.89
C THR A 170 -1.84 -2.91 8.07
N PHE A 171 -3.18 -3.03 8.09
CA PHE A 171 -4.01 -2.74 9.25
C PHE A 171 -4.71 -4.03 9.65
N ASP A 172 -4.56 -4.43 10.91
CA ASP A 172 -5.13 -5.67 11.42
C ASP A 172 -5.78 -5.41 12.79
N ASN A 173 -6.94 -6.04 13.02
CA ASN A 173 -7.55 -6.22 14.33
C ASN A 173 -8.13 -7.65 14.42
N GLU A 174 -9.01 -7.90 15.40
CA GLU A 174 -9.63 -9.22 15.60
C GLU A 174 -10.66 -9.58 14.52
N GLU A 175 -11.20 -8.58 13.81
CA GLU A 175 -12.32 -8.73 12.88
C GLU A 175 -11.90 -8.64 11.41
N ILE A 176 -10.92 -7.78 11.10
CA ILE A 176 -10.52 -7.43 9.73
C ILE A 176 -8.99 -7.41 9.57
N SER A 177 -8.54 -7.80 8.38
CA SER A 177 -7.18 -7.64 7.89
C SER A 177 -7.21 -6.88 6.57
N ILE A 178 -6.48 -5.78 6.52
CA ILE A 178 -6.37 -4.92 5.35
C ILE A 178 -4.90 -4.87 4.94
N ARG A 179 -4.60 -5.20 3.69
CA ARG A 179 -3.27 -5.12 3.10
C ARG A 179 -3.31 -4.21 1.91
N LEU A 180 -2.50 -3.17 1.93
CA LEU A 180 -2.46 -2.14 0.90
C LEU A 180 -1.07 -2.07 0.29
N THR A 181 -1.02 -1.89 -1.02
CA THR A 181 0.18 -1.48 -1.75
C THR A 181 -0.07 -0.11 -2.36
N LEU A 182 0.69 0.89 -1.92
CA LEU A 182 0.57 2.27 -2.38
C LEU A 182 1.79 2.64 -3.20
N ASN A 183 1.59 3.38 -4.29
CA ASN A 183 2.72 4.00 -4.99
C ASN A 183 3.44 5.01 -4.07
N ALA A 184 4.77 4.92 -3.98
CA ALA A 184 5.55 5.68 -2.99
C ALA A 184 5.55 7.19 -3.20
N VAL A 185 5.22 7.68 -4.40
CA VAL A 185 5.20 9.12 -4.73
C VAL A 185 3.78 9.68 -4.65
N THR A 186 2.80 8.97 -5.22
CA THR A 186 1.43 9.48 -5.34
C THR A 186 0.54 9.12 -4.14
N GLY A 187 0.89 8.08 -3.37
CA GLY A 187 0.04 7.56 -2.30
C GLY A 187 -1.22 6.84 -2.78
N ALA A 188 -1.41 6.69 -4.10
CA ALA A 188 -2.55 5.97 -4.65
C ALA A 188 -2.45 4.47 -4.32
N ILE A 189 -3.55 3.88 -3.84
CA ILE A 189 -3.66 2.45 -3.56
C ILE A 189 -3.76 1.67 -4.89
N TRP A 190 -2.71 0.92 -5.23
CA TRP A 190 -2.63 0.10 -6.44
C TRP A 190 -2.97 -1.37 -6.18
N ARG A 191 -3.00 -1.78 -4.91
CA ARG A 191 -3.59 -3.03 -4.46
C ARG A 191 -4.22 -2.83 -3.08
N ALA A 192 -5.42 -3.32 -2.91
CA ALA A 192 -6.10 -3.44 -1.63
C ALA A 192 -6.66 -4.86 -1.50
N ASP A 193 -6.25 -5.56 -0.45
CA ASP A 193 -6.84 -6.83 -0.05
C ASP A 193 -7.46 -6.65 1.33
N VAL A 194 -8.76 -6.91 1.44
CA VAL A 194 -9.55 -6.73 2.65
C VAL A 194 -10.19 -8.06 2.99
N PHE A 195 -9.96 -8.57 4.19
CA PHE A 195 -10.48 -9.86 4.64
C PHE A 195 -11.17 -9.69 5.99
N SER A 196 -12.39 -10.22 6.12
CA SER A 196 -13.01 -10.39 7.43
C SER A 196 -12.71 -11.79 7.98
N TYR A 197 -12.35 -11.85 9.25
CA TYR A 197 -12.21 -13.10 10.00
C TYR A 197 -13.56 -13.63 10.50
N GLN A 198 -14.61 -12.81 10.44
CA GLN A 198 -15.95 -13.20 10.84
C GLN A 198 -16.71 -13.85 9.68
N ALA A 199 -17.26 -15.03 9.94
CA ALA A 199 -18.03 -15.76 8.95
C ALA A 199 -19.35 -15.03 8.65
N GLY A 200 -19.68 -14.89 7.36
CA GLY A 200 -20.92 -14.25 6.93
C GLY A 200 -20.90 -12.72 6.91
N THR A 201 -19.76 -12.08 7.22
CA THR A 201 -19.60 -10.64 7.09
C THR A 201 -19.76 -10.23 5.63
N ILE A 202 -20.73 -9.38 5.35
CA ILE A 202 -20.88 -8.75 4.05
C ILE A 202 -20.00 -7.50 4.04
N LEU A 203 -18.88 -7.58 3.32
CA LEU A 203 -17.96 -6.44 3.17
C LEU A 203 -18.53 -5.37 2.24
N THR A 204 -19.32 -5.79 1.24
CA THR A 204 -19.97 -4.92 0.27
C THR A 204 -21.19 -5.61 -0.35
N GLU A 205 -22.23 -4.82 -0.60
CA GLU A 205 -23.40 -5.21 -1.41
C GLU A 205 -23.17 -4.93 -2.91
N LEU A 206 -22.09 -4.23 -3.25
CA LEU A 206 -21.76 -3.89 -4.64
C LEU A 206 -21.40 -5.15 -5.43
N ASP A 207 -21.74 -5.15 -6.70
CA ASP A 207 -21.20 -6.12 -7.64
C ASP A 207 -19.76 -5.73 -8.07
N VAL A 208 -19.05 -6.70 -8.67
CA VAL A 208 -17.65 -6.49 -9.07
C VAL A 208 -17.47 -5.43 -10.18
N VAL A 209 -18.51 -5.14 -10.96
CA VAL A 209 -18.47 -4.09 -11.99
C VAL A 209 -18.55 -2.72 -11.33
N GLU A 210 -19.48 -2.53 -10.40
CA GLU A 210 -19.58 -1.28 -9.62
C GLU A 210 -18.28 -0.99 -8.86
N MET A 211 -17.69 -2.01 -8.23
CA MET A 211 -16.40 -1.90 -7.56
C MET A 211 -15.27 -1.46 -8.50
N ILE A 212 -15.24 -1.99 -9.73
CA ILE A 212 -14.26 -1.58 -10.75
C ILE A 212 -14.44 -0.12 -11.12
N GLU A 213 -15.66 0.35 -11.35
CA GLU A 213 -15.89 1.74 -11.75
C GLU A 213 -15.46 2.71 -10.64
N ILE A 214 -15.79 2.41 -9.39
CA ILE A 214 -15.35 3.20 -8.24
C ILE A 214 -13.83 3.18 -8.11
N TYR A 215 -13.20 2.01 -8.24
CA TYR A 215 -11.75 1.90 -8.11
C TYR A 215 -10.99 2.56 -9.28
N ALA A 216 -11.52 2.47 -10.51
CA ALA A 216 -10.98 3.19 -11.66
C ALA A 216 -11.09 4.70 -11.46
N ALA A 217 -12.24 5.19 -10.98
CA ALA A 217 -12.45 6.60 -10.67
C ALA A 217 -11.48 7.11 -9.58
N TYR A 218 -11.22 6.31 -8.53
CA TYR A 218 -10.21 6.60 -7.51
C TYR A 218 -8.82 6.79 -8.10
N LEU A 219 -8.43 5.95 -9.06
CA LEU A 219 -7.16 6.05 -9.78
C LEU A 219 -7.16 7.17 -10.85
N GLY A 220 -8.30 7.84 -11.04
CA GLY A 220 -8.49 8.84 -12.08
C GLY A 220 -8.49 8.25 -13.50
N LEU A 221 -8.74 6.95 -13.64
CA LEU A 221 -8.87 6.28 -14.92
C LEU A 221 -10.30 6.50 -15.43
N ASN A 222 -10.42 7.09 -16.62
CA ASN A 222 -11.72 7.37 -17.23
C ASN A 222 -11.90 6.55 -18.50
N GLY A 223 -13.15 6.14 -18.76
CA GLY A 223 -13.49 5.29 -19.89
C GLY A 223 -13.19 3.82 -19.60
N GLY A 224 -12.68 3.10 -20.59
CA GLY A 224 -12.36 1.69 -20.51
C GLY A 224 -12.72 1.00 -21.81
N ASP A 225 -11.85 0.09 -22.23
CA ASP A 225 -11.88 -0.48 -23.57
C ASP A 225 -12.55 -1.86 -23.59
N SER A 226 -12.51 -2.57 -22.46
CA SER A 226 -12.99 -3.93 -22.33
C SER A 226 -13.39 -4.26 -20.89
N LEU A 227 -14.40 -5.12 -20.71
CA LEU A 227 -14.79 -5.69 -19.42
C LEU A 227 -14.92 -7.21 -19.60
N THR A 228 -14.27 -7.98 -18.73
CA THR A 228 -14.27 -9.45 -18.76
C THR A 228 -14.52 -10.01 -17.37
N PHE A 229 -15.37 -11.03 -17.28
CA PHE A 229 -15.60 -11.81 -16.07
C PHE A 229 -14.76 -13.08 -16.10
N ILE A 230 -14.12 -13.44 -14.98
CA ILE A 230 -13.17 -14.57 -14.92
C ILE A 230 -13.75 -15.77 -14.19
N VAL A 231 -14.48 -15.55 -13.08
CA VAL A 231 -14.99 -16.63 -12.23
C VAL A 231 -16.40 -16.29 -11.81
N ASN A 232 -17.42 -17.02 -12.28
CA ASN A 232 -18.82 -16.98 -11.81
C ASN A 232 -19.33 -15.60 -11.32
N GLU A 233 -18.99 -14.52 -12.05
CA GLU A 233 -19.33 -13.12 -11.70
C GLU A 233 -18.75 -12.58 -10.38
N THR A 234 -17.89 -13.33 -9.69
CA THR A 234 -17.19 -12.91 -8.46
C THR A 234 -15.83 -12.28 -8.75
N CYS A 235 -15.40 -12.24 -10.01
CA CYS A 235 -14.18 -11.57 -10.45
C CYS A 235 -14.41 -10.93 -11.82
N ALA A 236 -14.05 -9.65 -11.93
CA ALA A 236 -14.06 -8.93 -13.19
C ALA A 236 -12.77 -8.14 -13.37
N ILE A 237 -12.36 -7.95 -14.63
CA ILE A 237 -11.25 -7.08 -15.02
C ILE A 237 -11.74 -6.15 -16.12
N LYS A 238 -11.42 -4.86 -15.97
CA LYS A 238 -11.64 -3.82 -16.98
C LYS A 238 -10.32 -3.29 -17.49
N GLY A 239 -10.13 -3.27 -18.80
CA GLY A 239 -8.92 -2.77 -19.44
C GLY A 239 -9.00 -1.29 -19.79
N PHE A 240 -7.86 -0.59 -19.71
CA PHE A 240 -7.72 0.83 -19.98
C PHE A 240 -6.52 1.11 -20.88
N ALA A 241 -6.56 2.25 -21.60
CA ALA A 241 -5.49 2.75 -22.45
C ALA A 241 -5.01 1.72 -23.50
N GLY A 242 -5.95 1.08 -24.20
CA GLY A 242 -5.65 0.00 -25.15
C GLY A 242 -5.31 -1.32 -24.45
N ASN A 243 -5.87 -1.56 -23.26
CA ASN A 243 -5.61 -2.72 -22.39
C ASN A 243 -4.16 -2.84 -21.87
N ILE A 244 -3.37 -1.76 -21.89
CA ILE A 244 -2.02 -1.73 -21.28
C ILE A 244 -2.06 -1.67 -19.75
N ILE A 245 -3.24 -1.43 -19.19
CA ILE A 245 -3.52 -1.53 -17.76
C ILE A 245 -4.85 -2.22 -17.56
N GLY A 246 -4.94 -3.06 -16.53
CA GLY A 246 -6.18 -3.65 -16.06
C GLY A 246 -6.52 -3.19 -14.64
N VAL A 247 -7.79 -2.93 -14.38
CA VAL A 247 -8.35 -2.79 -13.03
C VAL A 247 -9.16 -4.05 -12.74
N THR A 248 -8.82 -4.72 -11.65
CA THR A 248 -9.46 -5.97 -11.23
C THR A 248 -10.19 -5.78 -9.91
N ALA A 249 -11.41 -6.30 -9.83
CA ALA A 249 -12.13 -6.49 -8.57
C ALA A 249 -12.47 -7.97 -8.39
N VAL A 250 -12.24 -8.47 -7.18
CA VAL A 250 -12.59 -9.83 -6.77
C VAL A 250 -13.39 -9.76 -5.48
N LYS A 251 -14.51 -10.48 -5.46
CA LYS A 251 -15.27 -10.79 -4.26
C LYS A 251 -15.07 -12.27 -3.97
N SER A 252 -14.64 -12.58 -2.76
CA SER A 252 -14.45 -13.95 -2.31
C SER A 252 -15.37 -14.19 -1.12
N GLU A 253 -16.26 -15.17 -1.27
CA GLU A 253 -17.09 -15.68 -0.18
C GLU A 253 -16.85 -17.18 -0.11
N LYS A 254 -16.27 -17.66 0.99
CA LYS A 254 -16.32 -19.09 1.29
C LYS A 254 -17.65 -19.36 2.00
N GLY A 255 -18.45 -20.28 1.46
CA GLY A 255 -19.79 -20.59 1.95
C GLY A 255 -19.81 -21.17 3.37
N ALA A 256 -20.95 -21.00 4.04
CA ALA A 256 -21.24 -21.53 5.38
C ALA A 256 -21.11 -23.07 5.40
N GLY A 257 -20.06 -23.58 6.04
CA GLY A 257 -19.79 -25.03 6.15
C GLY A 257 -18.31 -25.38 6.24
N ASP A 258 -17.41 -24.47 5.85
CA ASP A 258 -15.97 -24.59 6.06
C ASP A 258 -15.59 -23.99 7.44
N PRO A 259 -14.83 -24.68 8.30
CA PRO A 259 -14.39 -24.15 9.60
C PRO A 259 -13.57 -22.85 9.53
N LYS A 260 -13.20 -22.40 8.33
CA LYS A 260 -12.61 -21.08 8.06
C LYS A 260 -13.38 -20.37 6.96
N SER A 261 -14.65 -20.08 7.21
CA SER A 261 -15.45 -19.19 6.37
C SER A 261 -14.89 -17.76 6.51
N TYR A 262 -14.37 -17.20 5.43
CA TYR A 262 -13.94 -15.80 5.34
C TYR A 262 -14.62 -15.13 4.14
N SER A 263 -14.93 -13.85 4.30
CA SER A 263 -15.26 -12.97 3.18
C SER A 263 -14.07 -12.06 2.89
N GLY A 264 -13.84 -11.78 1.62
CA GLY A 264 -12.73 -10.95 1.21
C GLY A 264 -13.00 -10.20 -0.08
N ILE A 265 -12.44 -9.00 -0.17
CA ILE A 265 -12.44 -8.17 -1.35
C ILE A 265 -10.99 -7.92 -1.75
N SER A 266 -10.69 -8.07 -3.04
CA SER A 266 -9.42 -7.64 -3.60
C SER A 266 -9.65 -6.67 -4.74
N LEU A 267 -8.98 -5.53 -4.68
CA LEU A 267 -8.87 -4.54 -5.74
C LEU A 267 -7.41 -4.44 -6.15
N TYR A 268 -7.08 -4.53 -7.44
CA TYR A 268 -5.71 -4.28 -7.86
C TYR A 268 -5.58 -3.83 -9.30
N LEU A 269 -4.50 -3.08 -9.52
CA LEU A 269 -4.06 -2.59 -10.81
C LEU A 269 -3.02 -3.57 -11.41
N SER A 270 -3.11 -3.86 -12.71
CA SER A 270 -2.23 -4.78 -13.44
C SER A 270 -1.68 -4.17 -14.74
N GLU A 271 -0.53 -4.68 -15.22
CA GLU A 271 0.13 -4.31 -16.49
C GLU A 271 -0.64 -4.77 -17.74
N SER A 272 -1.69 -5.59 -17.59
CA SER A 272 -2.53 -5.99 -18.71
C SER A 272 -3.99 -6.07 -18.29
N GLY A 273 -4.84 -5.48 -19.12
CA GLY A 273 -6.27 -5.75 -19.12
C GLY A 273 -6.56 -7.13 -19.74
N PRO A 274 -7.81 -7.62 -19.68
CA PRO A 274 -8.17 -8.83 -20.40
C PRO A 274 -7.87 -8.64 -21.90
N PRO A 275 -7.48 -9.71 -22.61
CA PRO A 275 -7.25 -9.61 -24.05
C PRO A 275 -8.49 -9.01 -24.72
N ALA A 276 -8.30 -8.02 -25.59
CA ALA A 276 -9.38 -7.52 -26.43
C ALA A 276 -9.97 -8.73 -27.16
N ARG A 277 -11.28 -8.99 -27.03
CA ARG A 277 -11.94 -10.11 -27.72
C ARG A 277 -11.61 -10.05 -29.21
N GLY A 278 -10.72 -10.93 -29.65
CA GLY A 278 -10.22 -11.03 -31.00
C GLY A 278 -9.17 -12.13 -31.05
N GLU A 279 -9.53 -13.23 -31.69
CA GLU A 279 -8.75 -14.45 -31.94
C GLU A 279 -8.72 -15.48 -30.80
N ASP A 280 -9.76 -16.33 -30.79
CA ASP A 280 -9.66 -17.72 -30.36
C ASP A 280 -8.45 -18.37 -31.04
N ILE A 281 -7.36 -18.56 -30.30
CA ILE A 281 -6.35 -19.55 -30.68
C ILE A 281 -6.85 -20.88 -30.11
N ALA A 282 -7.61 -21.58 -30.93
CA ALA A 282 -7.83 -23.01 -30.76
C ALA A 282 -6.48 -23.71 -30.77
N VAL A 283 -6.01 -24.13 -29.60
CA VAL A 283 -4.92 -25.11 -29.51
C VAL A 283 -5.56 -26.48 -29.66
N GLU A 284 -5.59 -26.95 -30.91
CA GLU A 284 -5.87 -28.33 -31.26
C GLU A 284 -4.75 -29.21 -30.69
N ILE A 285 -5.03 -29.92 -29.59
CA ILE A 285 -4.15 -30.98 -29.10
C ILE A 285 -4.43 -32.19 -29.98
N LYS A 286 -3.45 -32.54 -30.84
CA LYS A 286 -3.44 -33.84 -31.52
C LYS A 286 -2.89 -34.89 -30.56
N ASP A 287 -3.65 -35.98 -30.43
CA ASP A 287 -3.25 -37.23 -29.78
C ASP A 287 -1.97 -37.83 -30.39
#